data_AF-A0A7R9YLK3-F1
#
_entry.id   AF-A0A7R9YLK3-F1
#
_cell.length_a   1.000
_cell.length_b   1.000
_cell.length_c   1.000
_cell.angle_alpha   90.00
_cell.angle_beta   90.00
_cell.angle_gamma   90.00
#
_symmetry.space_group_name_H-M   'P 1'
#
loop_
_entity.id
_entity.type
_entity.pdbx_description
1 polymer ?
#
loop_
_entity_poly.entity_id
_entity_poly.type
_entity_poly.pdbx_seq_one_letter_code
_entity_poly.pdbx_strand_id
1 'polypeptide(L)'
;GANPTISRARAAADADGGIIMGNGDRFRKELDPKDFMLVGRSGETVVRAPGSIHGQQFVISDCTDCDILLCDHVEMVTIDRCNDCRIFVGPCESSLFVRNCVGLKLVAACRQFRTRDCERLDVLMHCVSQPSIETSSAVRFGCYSFFYFALPAQFEAARLSVFNNRWSEVYNFSPKHGAATLLDGADASPPAFLKPGVSGLHDLAPFVTREEADGWRDQSAVPSTLGAHAAAAGSTVLVCAPALGTAGALELCARLAA
;
A
#
# COMPACT_ATOMS: atom_id res chain seq x y z
N GLY A 1 27.97 39.10 -16.81
CA GLY A 1 26.70 38.81 -16.13
C GLY A 1 26.41 37.34 -16.30
N ALA A 2 26.48 36.56 -15.23
CA ALA A 2 26.16 35.14 -15.22
C ALA A 2 24.79 34.95 -14.55
N ASN A 3 23.92 34.17 -15.19
CA ASN A 3 22.56 33.85 -14.78
C ASN A 3 22.61 32.73 -13.70
N PRO A 4 21.97 32.88 -12.53
CA PRO A 4 22.11 31.93 -11.43
C PRO A 4 21.05 30.83 -11.53
N THR A 5 21.37 29.73 -12.21
CA THR A 5 20.56 28.51 -12.22
C THR A 5 21.10 27.50 -11.22
N ILE A 6 20.40 27.40 -10.08
CA ILE A 6 20.13 26.19 -9.30
C ILE A 6 21.35 25.26 -9.12
N SER A 7 22.15 25.53 -8.08
CA SER A 7 23.10 24.54 -7.56
C SER A 7 22.33 23.41 -6.89
N ARG A 8 22.28 22.24 -7.54
CA ARG A 8 21.86 20.97 -6.95
C ARG A 8 22.83 20.59 -5.83
N ALA A 9 22.50 20.88 -4.59
CA ALA A 9 23.05 20.16 -3.44
C ALA A 9 22.30 18.82 -3.33
N ARG A 10 22.92 17.74 -3.81
CA ARG A 10 22.54 16.38 -3.41
C ARG A 10 22.94 16.21 -1.95
N ALA A 11 22.01 16.45 -1.03
CA ALA A 11 22.15 15.92 0.33
C ALA A 11 21.80 14.43 0.24
N ALA A 12 22.80 13.57 0.39
CA ALA A 12 22.56 12.15 0.64
C ALA A 12 22.01 12.04 2.07
N ALA A 13 20.75 11.65 2.22
CA ALA A 13 20.21 11.22 3.50
C ALA A 13 20.74 9.80 3.79
N ASP A 14 21.28 9.60 4.98
CA ASP A 14 21.59 8.27 5.53
C ASP A 14 20.29 7.51 5.86
N ALA A 15 20.36 6.20 6.07
CA ALA A 15 19.29 5.31 6.52
C ALA A 15 18.56 5.80 7.80
N ASP A 16 19.15 6.73 8.55
CA ASP A 16 18.59 7.37 9.75
C ASP A 16 18.00 8.78 9.52
N GLY A 17 17.94 9.27 8.28
CA GLY A 17 17.29 10.55 7.92
C GLY A 17 18.05 11.83 8.32
N GLY A 18 19.33 11.73 8.67
CA GLY A 18 20.17 12.89 9.03
C GLY A 18 20.72 13.64 7.82
N ILE A 19 20.75 14.97 7.88
CA ILE A 19 21.43 15.83 6.89
C ILE A 19 22.86 16.11 7.40
N ILE A 20 23.87 15.76 6.61
CA ILE A 20 25.28 16.06 6.91
C ILE A 20 25.62 17.46 6.37
N MET A 21 25.85 18.43 7.27
CA MET A 21 26.44 19.72 6.93
C MET A 21 27.97 19.66 7.11
N GLY A 22 28.70 20.49 6.34
CA GLY A 22 30.15 20.43 6.10
C GLY A 22 31.10 20.53 7.30
N ASN A 23 30.61 20.50 8.55
CA ASN A 23 31.42 20.51 9.77
C ASN A 23 31.26 19.24 10.65
N GLY A 24 30.58 18.19 10.19
CA GLY A 24 30.50 16.92 10.93
C GLY A 24 29.49 16.89 12.09
N ASP A 25 28.80 18.01 12.36
CA ASP A 25 27.67 18.06 13.29
C ASP A 25 26.42 17.43 12.66
N ARG A 26 25.88 16.41 13.32
CA ARG A 26 24.68 15.69 12.93
C ARG A 26 23.46 16.38 13.54
N PHE A 27 22.72 17.15 12.73
CA PHE A 27 21.39 17.60 13.10
C PHE A 27 20.38 16.49 12.83
N ARG A 28 19.99 15.75 13.87
CA ARG A 28 18.79 14.90 13.83
C ARG A 28 17.60 15.81 14.12
N LYS A 29 16.79 16.11 13.11
CA LYS A 29 15.53 16.81 13.34
C LYS A 29 14.68 15.92 14.25
N GLU A 30 14.33 16.41 15.42
CA GLU A 30 13.45 15.69 16.34
C GLU A 30 12.09 15.51 15.66
N LEU A 31 11.60 14.27 15.61
CA LEU A 31 10.35 13.92 14.96
C LEU A 31 9.19 14.29 15.89
N ASP A 32 8.21 15.07 15.41
CA ASP A 32 6.98 15.33 16.16
C ASP A 32 5.98 14.20 15.86
N PRO A 33 5.49 13.46 16.89
CA PRO A 33 4.47 12.43 16.69
C PRO A 33 3.25 12.89 15.88
N LYS A 34 2.89 14.19 15.96
CA LYS A 34 1.74 14.75 15.24
C LYS A 34 1.89 14.70 13.72
N ASP A 35 3.12 14.68 13.20
CA ASP A 35 3.37 14.59 11.76
C ASP A 35 2.95 13.22 11.19
N PHE A 36 2.90 12.22 12.05
CA PHE A 36 2.61 10.81 11.74
C PHE A 36 1.22 10.37 12.20
N MET A 37 0.31 11.33 12.40
CA MET A 37 -1.07 11.06 12.71
C MET A 37 -2.02 11.88 11.84
N LEU A 38 -3.13 11.27 11.45
CA LEU A 38 -4.28 11.93 10.82
C LEU A 38 -5.51 11.62 11.65
N VAL A 39 -6.00 12.62 12.38
CA VAL A 39 -7.10 12.47 13.32
C VAL A 39 -8.21 13.46 12.95
N GLY A 40 -9.46 12.99 12.93
CA GLY A 40 -10.63 13.87 12.87
C GLY A 40 -10.86 14.59 11.54
N ARG A 41 -10.43 14.00 10.42
CA ARG A 41 -10.55 14.61 9.08
C ARG A 41 -11.89 14.33 8.44
N SER A 42 -12.43 15.26 7.63
CA SER A 42 -13.71 15.07 6.96
C SER A 42 -13.74 15.65 5.55
N GLY A 43 -14.03 14.82 4.55
CA GLY A 43 -14.12 15.24 3.14
C GLY A 43 -12.79 15.67 2.52
N GLU A 44 -11.67 15.38 3.18
CA GLU A 44 -10.33 15.86 2.80
C GLU A 44 -9.57 14.82 1.97
N THR A 45 -8.74 15.30 1.04
CA THR A 45 -7.68 14.52 0.41
C THR A 45 -6.36 14.84 1.10
N VAL A 46 -5.70 13.83 1.67
CA VAL A 46 -4.42 13.96 2.36
C VAL A 46 -3.40 13.04 1.72
N VAL A 47 -2.27 13.62 1.31
CA VAL A 47 -1.16 12.87 0.69
C VAL A 47 0.12 13.07 1.50
N ARG A 48 0.79 11.97 1.82
CA ARG A 48 2.16 11.93 2.29
C ARG A 48 3.04 11.47 1.14
N ALA A 49 3.95 12.33 0.69
CA ALA A 49 4.79 12.08 -0.47
C ALA A 49 5.92 11.06 -0.16
N PRO A 50 6.60 10.52 -1.19
CA PRO A 50 7.76 9.67 -0.99
C PRO A 50 8.84 10.36 -0.13
N GLY A 51 9.37 9.66 0.86
CA GLY A 51 10.34 10.21 1.81
C GLY A 51 9.73 11.22 2.80
N SER A 52 8.43 11.12 3.13
CA SER A 52 7.83 11.95 4.17
C SER A 52 7.50 11.18 5.44
N ILE A 53 7.46 9.84 5.39
CA ILE A 53 7.21 8.99 6.55
C ILE A 53 8.48 8.27 7.00
N HIS A 54 9.34 7.88 6.05
CA HIS A 54 10.64 7.26 6.33
C HIS A 54 10.56 6.11 7.34
N GLY A 55 9.61 5.19 7.15
CA GLY A 55 9.50 4.00 7.98
C GLY A 55 9.05 4.27 9.41
N GLN A 56 8.48 5.44 9.72
CA GLN A 56 7.85 5.67 11.02
C GLN A 56 6.48 4.97 11.10
N GLN A 57 5.98 4.80 12.33
CA GLN A 57 4.61 4.37 12.57
C GLN A 57 3.63 5.46 12.19
N PHE A 58 2.44 5.09 11.72
CA PHE A 58 1.41 6.05 11.32
C PHE A 58 0.04 5.70 11.89
N VAL A 59 -0.70 6.71 12.36
CA VAL A 59 -2.06 6.56 12.88
C VAL A 59 -3.05 7.32 12.01
N ILE A 60 -4.13 6.66 11.62
CA ILE A 60 -5.29 7.27 10.98
C ILE A 60 -6.48 6.99 11.88
N SER A 61 -7.12 8.03 12.42
CA SER A 61 -8.30 7.83 13.27
C SER A 61 -9.39 8.87 13.08
N ASP A 62 -10.63 8.45 13.29
CA ASP A 62 -11.78 9.35 13.34
C ASP A 62 -11.97 10.16 12.03
N CYS A 63 -11.61 9.58 10.88
CA CYS A 63 -11.73 10.21 9.57
C CYS A 63 -13.02 9.81 8.84
N THR A 64 -13.65 10.72 8.10
CA THR A 64 -14.88 10.46 7.35
C THR A 64 -14.81 11.02 5.92
N ASP A 65 -15.22 10.25 4.90
CA ASP A 65 -15.18 10.64 3.47
C ASP A 65 -13.81 11.18 2.99
N CYS A 66 -12.71 10.65 3.53
CA CYS A 66 -11.36 11.11 3.16
C CYS A 66 -10.70 10.22 2.09
N ASP A 67 -9.90 10.84 1.21
CA ASP A 67 -8.85 10.15 0.44
C ASP A 67 -7.54 10.29 1.21
N ILE A 68 -6.92 9.20 1.64
CA ILE A 68 -5.67 9.24 2.42
C ILE A 68 -4.62 8.40 1.70
N LEU A 69 -3.54 9.03 1.27
CA LEU A 69 -2.47 8.37 0.52
C LEU A 69 -1.14 8.49 1.26
N LEU A 70 -0.71 7.39 1.87
CA LEU A 70 0.61 7.27 2.48
C LEU A 70 1.60 6.73 1.43
N CYS A 71 2.10 7.61 0.55
CA CYS A 71 3.01 7.23 -0.54
C CYS A 71 4.47 7.10 -0.08
N ASP A 72 4.70 6.41 1.03
CA ASP A 72 6.01 6.07 1.57
C ASP A 72 5.95 4.72 2.30
N HIS A 73 7.10 4.12 2.54
CA HIS A 73 7.18 2.96 3.43
C HIS A 73 6.95 3.38 4.89
N VAL A 74 6.35 2.48 5.65
CA VAL A 74 5.89 2.71 7.02
C VAL A 74 6.25 1.49 7.89
N GLU A 75 6.52 1.68 9.18
CA GLU A 75 6.77 0.52 10.05
C GLU A 75 5.47 -0.22 10.37
N MET A 76 4.50 0.51 10.94
CA MET A 76 3.22 0.00 11.42
C MET A 76 2.13 1.04 11.13
N VAL A 77 0.93 0.59 10.76
CA VAL A 77 -0.21 1.49 10.58
C VAL A 77 -1.41 1.01 11.39
N THR A 78 -2.04 1.94 12.10
CA THR A 78 -3.35 1.73 12.73
C THR A 78 -4.38 2.63 12.09
N ILE A 79 -5.47 2.03 11.61
CA ILE A 79 -6.65 2.70 11.06
C ILE A 79 -7.82 2.41 12.00
N ASP A 80 -8.39 3.44 12.62
CA ASP A 80 -9.39 3.28 13.68
C ASP A 80 -10.56 4.25 13.50
N ARG A 81 -11.81 3.77 13.62
CA ARG A 81 -13.02 4.63 13.57
C ARG A 81 -13.11 5.49 12.30
N CYS A 82 -12.71 4.94 11.15
CA CYS A 82 -12.79 5.64 9.87
C CYS A 82 -14.01 5.18 9.05
N ASN A 83 -14.71 6.14 8.43
CA ASN A 83 -15.97 5.89 7.73
C ASN A 83 -15.92 6.42 6.28
N ASP A 84 -16.29 5.57 5.32
CA ASP A 84 -16.37 5.90 3.89
C ASP A 84 -15.06 6.51 3.31
N CYS A 85 -13.92 6.06 3.84
CA CYS A 85 -12.58 6.49 3.43
C CYS A 85 -12.00 5.61 2.31
N ARG A 86 -11.18 6.23 1.45
CA ARG A 86 -10.31 5.55 0.49
C ARG A 86 -8.87 5.73 0.96
N ILE A 87 -8.18 4.64 1.29
CA ILE A 87 -6.87 4.70 1.90
C ILE A 87 -5.87 3.89 1.10
N PHE A 88 -4.77 4.51 0.71
CA PHE A 88 -3.57 3.86 0.21
C PHE A 88 -2.51 3.87 1.31
N VAL A 89 -1.95 2.71 1.61
CA VAL A 89 -0.80 2.56 2.51
C VAL A 89 0.34 1.94 1.72
N GLY A 90 1.46 2.67 1.63
CA GLY A 90 2.70 2.15 1.08
C GLY A 90 3.21 0.91 1.86
N PRO A 91 4.31 0.30 1.41
CA PRO A 91 4.81 -0.93 2.02
C PRO A 91 5.02 -0.81 3.53
N CYS A 92 4.28 -1.61 4.29
CA CYS A 92 4.28 -1.63 5.74
C CYS A 92 5.14 -2.80 6.26
N GLU A 93 6.30 -2.50 6.85
CA GLU A 93 7.29 -3.52 7.27
C GLU A 93 6.68 -4.55 8.24
N SER A 94 5.77 -4.10 9.11
CA SER A 94 5.18 -4.92 10.17
C SER A 94 3.66 -5.13 9.98
N SER A 95 2.85 -4.55 10.85
CA SER A 95 1.43 -4.83 10.96
C SER A 95 0.59 -3.65 10.52
N LEU A 96 -0.52 -3.96 9.86
CA LEU A 96 -1.59 -3.04 9.56
C LEU A 96 -2.85 -3.49 10.31
N PHE A 97 -3.33 -2.64 11.21
CA PHE A 97 -4.53 -2.88 12.01
C PHE A 97 -5.68 -1.99 11.52
N VAL A 98 -6.83 -2.59 11.21
CA VAL A 98 -8.05 -1.87 10.83
C VAL A 98 -9.15 -2.18 11.85
N ARG A 99 -9.64 -1.16 12.55
CA ARG A 99 -10.57 -1.33 13.68
C ARG A 99 -11.74 -0.39 13.59
N ASN A 100 -12.94 -0.85 13.93
CA ASN A 100 -14.12 0.02 14.03
C ASN A 100 -14.41 0.83 12.77
N CYS A 101 -14.09 0.31 11.58
CA CYS A 101 -14.22 1.06 10.31
C CYS A 101 -15.42 0.58 9.51
N VAL A 102 -16.06 1.51 8.80
CA VAL A 102 -17.22 1.20 7.96
C VAL A 102 -17.04 1.78 6.56
N GLY A 103 -17.26 1.00 5.51
CA GLY A 103 -17.21 1.51 4.13
C GLY A 103 -15.80 1.87 3.67
N LEU A 104 -14.78 1.12 4.08
CA LEU A 104 -13.39 1.40 3.74
C LEU A 104 -13.00 0.76 2.42
N LYS A 105 -12.34 1.53 1.54
CA LYS A 105 -11.56 0.99 0.42
C LYS A 105 -10.08 1.13 0.71
N LEU A 106 -9.37 0.02 0.85
CA LEU A 106 -7.97 0.00 1.27
C LEU A 106 -7.08 -0.66 0.22
N VAL A 107 -6.00 0.00 -0.15
CA VAL A 107 -4.90 -0.62 -0.91
C VAL A 107 -3.67 -0.64 0.00
N ALA A 108 -3.15 -1.83 0.30
CA ALA A 108 -2.06 -1.96 1.25
C ALA A 108 -1.16 -3.19 1.01
N ALA A 109 0.13 -3.00 1.27
CA ALA A 109 1.10 -4.08 1.37
C ALA A 109 1.64 -4.13 2.81
N CYS A 110 1.61 -5.30 3.46
CA CYS A 110 2.18 -5.46 4.79
C CYS A 110 2.67 -6.88 5.08
N ARG A 111 3.31 -7.06 6.25
CA ARG A 111 3.66 -8.38 6.75
C ARG A 111 2.49 -9.07 7.44
N GLN A 112 1.75 -8.34 8.27
CA GLN A 112 0.56 -8.84 9.00
C GLN A 112 -0.63 -7.90 8.81
N PHE A 113 -1.77 -8.46 8.40
CA PHE A 113 -3.02 -7.73 8.29
C PHE A 113 -4.03 -8.25 9.29
N ARG A 114 -4.59 -7.35 10.10
CA ARG A 114 -5.62 -7.70 11.10
C ARG A 114 -6.77 -6.71 11.05
N THR A 115 -7.99 -7.22 10.96
CA THR A 115 -9.20 -6.41 11.11
C THR A 115 -10.02 -6.84 12.31
N ARG A 116 -10.64 -5.87 12.97
CA ARG A 116 -11.62 -6.14 14.02
C ARG A 116 -12.77 -5.14 13.97
N ASP A 117 -14.00 -5.58 14.20
CA ASP A 117 -15.16 -4.70 14.35
C ASP A 117 -15.39 -3.81 13.10
N CYS A 118 -15.30 -4.41 11.90
CA CYS A 118 -15.32 -3.69 10.63
C CYS A 118 -16.48 -4.12 9.72
N GLU A 119 -17.02 -3.21 8.93
CA GLU A 119 -18.14 -3.49 8.02
C GLU A 119 -17.94 -2.84 6.63
N ARG A 120 -18.28 -3.55 5.54
CA ARG A 120 -18.09 -3.07 4.15
C ARG A 120 -16.64 -2.66 3.88
N LEU A 121 -15.73 -3.62 3.91
CA LEU A 121 -14.30 -3.40 3.63
C LEU A 121 -13.95 -4.03 2.30
N ASP A 122 -13.44 -3.23 1.36
CA ASP A 122 -12.77 -3.72 0.17
C ASP A 122 -11.27 -3.50 0.32
N VAL A 123 -10.46 -4.54 0.09
CA VAL A 123 -9.00 -4.47 0.29
C VAL A 123 -8.25 -5.04 -0.91
N LEU A 124 -7.45 -4.23 -1.62
CA LEU A 124 -6.40 -4.74 -2.50
C LEU A 124 -5.13 -4.97 -1.66
N MET A 125 -4.75 -6.23 -1.49
CA MET A 125 -3.83 -6.64 -0.43
C MET A 125 -2.59 -7.34 -0.97
N HIS A 126 -1.43 -6.99 -0.41
CA HIS A 126 -0.24 -7.83 -0.41
C HIS A 126 0.10 -8.18 1.03
N CYS A 127 -0.07 -9.43 1.44
CA CYS A 127 0.20 -9.85 2.82
C CYS A 127 1.16 -11.03 2.87
N VAL A 128 2.29 -10.88 3.58
CA VAL A 128 3.28 -11.97 3.71
C VAL A 128 2.74 -13.14 4.53
N SER A 129 2.03 -12.82 5.62
CA SER A 129 1.36 -13.81 6.47
C SER A 129 -0.12 -13.95 6.10
N GLN A 130 -0.79 -14.92 6.72
CA GLN A 130 -2.21 -15.13 6.56
C GLN A 130 -3.00 -13.90 7.08
N PRO A 131 -3.77 -13.18 6.24
CA PRO A 131 -4.62 -12.08 6.70
C PRO A 131 -5.67 -12.59 7.69
N SER A 132 -6.04 -11.78 8.68
CA SER A 132 -7.04 -12.18 9.69
C SER A 132 -8.15 -11.15 9.85
N ILE A 133 -9.38 -11.65 10.01
CA ILE A 133 -10.57 -10.87 10.33
C ILE A 133 -11.23 -11.38 11.62
N GLU A 134 -11.83 -10.46 12.36
CA GLU A 134 -12.56 -10.73 13.61
C GLU A 134 -13.75 -9.75 13.73
N THR A 135 -14.90 -10.23 14.17
CA THR A 135 -16.16 -9.50 14.36
C THR A 135 -16.45 -8.53 13.20
N SER A 136 -16.28 -8.99 11.96
CA SER A 136 -16.38 -8.15 10.75
C SER A 136 -17.29 -8.78 9.71
N SER A 137 -17.99 -7.95 8.93
CA SER A 137 -18.97 -8.38 7.91
C SER A 137 -18.79 -7.66 6.58
N ALA A 138 -19.15 -8.32 5.48
CA ALA A 138 -18.98 -7.79 4.11
C ALA A 138 -17.53 -7.32 3.84
N VAL A 139 -16.56 -8.18 4.14
CA VAL A 139 -15.14 -7.95 3.85
C VAL A 139 -14.76 -8.67 2.57
N ARG A 140 -14.20 -7.95 1.60
CA ARG A 140 -13.75 -8.47 0.30
C ARG A 140 -12.27 -8.19 0.09
N PHE A 141 -11.53 -9.18 -0.40
CA PHE A 141 -10.10 -9.05 -0.69
C PHE A 141 -9.83 -9.22 -2.19
N GLY A 142 -8.88 -8.46 -2.72
CA GLY A 142 -8.32 -8.61 -4.06
C GLY A 142 -6.80 -8.61 -3.99
N CYS A 143 -6.13 -9.10 -5.04
CA CYS A 143 -4.68 -9.01 -5.12
C CYS A 143 -4.25 -7.55 -5.17
N TYR A 144 -3.16 -7.20 -4.47
CA TYR A 144 -2.56 -5.88 -4.55
C TYR A 144 -2.34 -5.47 -6.01
N SER A 145 -2.75 -4.25 -6.32
CA SER A 145 -2.46 -3.61 -7.58
C SER A 145 -2.33 -2.12 -7.36
N PHE A 146 -1.13 -1.59 -7.59
CA PHE A 146 -0.83 -0.16 -7.47
C PHE A 146 0.57 0.11 -8.02
N PHE A 147 0.81 1.31 -8.56
CA PHE A 147 2.12 1.70 -9.02
C PHE A 147 2.37 3.21 -8.94
N TYR A 148 3.62 3.56 -8.63
CA TYR A 148 4.27 4.86 -8.84
C TYR A 148 5.80 4.65 -8.70
N PHE A 149 6.62 5.55 -9.26
CA PHE A 149 8.07 5.33 -9.41
C PHE A 149 8.82 4.87 -8.15
N ALA A 150 8.43 5.33 -6.95
CA ALA A 150 9.16 5.04 -5.71
C ALA A 150 8.75 3.71 -5.05
N LEU A 151 7.65 3.09 -5.49
CA LEU A 151 7.07 1.92 -4.84
C LEU A 151 8.04 0.72 -4.79
N PRO A 152 8.79 0.37 -5.86
CA PRO A 152 9.75 -0.75 -5.79
C PRO A 152 10.82 -0.58 -4.70
N ALA A 153 11.43 0.60 -4.60
CA ALA A 153 12.43 0.89 -3.58
C ALA A 153 11.85 0.90 -2.16
N GLN A 154 10.58 1.26 -2.01
CA GLN A 154 9.89 1.21 -0.72
C GLN A 154 9.55 -0.21 -0.27
N PHE A 155 9.26 -1.13 -1.19
CA PHE A 155 9.13 -2.55 -0.87
C PHE A 155 10.45 -3.12 -0.34
N GLU A 156 11.57 -2.73 -0.95
CA GLU A 156 12.91 -3.08 -0.47
C GLU A 156 13.19 -2.49 0.92
N ALA A 157 12.89 -1.20 1.12
CA ALA A 157 13.05 -0.52 2.41
C ALA A 157 12.22 -1.17 3.53
N ALA A 158 10.98 -1.57 3.23
CA ALA A 158 10.09 -2.29 4.14
C ALA A 158 10.41 -3.79 4.26
N ARG A 159 11.43 -4.29 3.54
CA ARG A 159 11.87 -5.70 3.55
C ARG A 159 10.75 -6.67 3.21
N LEU A 160 9.87 -6.27 2.31
CA LEU A 160 8.77 -7.08 1.80
C LEU A 160 9.15 -7.65 0.43
N SER A 161 9.24 -8.98 0.34
CA SER A 161 9.30 -9.64 -0.96
C SER A 161 7.96 -9.52 -1.66
N VAL A 162 7.96 -8.98 -2.88
CA VAL A 162 6.75 -8.83 -3.73
C VAL A 162 6.16 -10.18 -4.16
N PHE A 163 6.90 -11.27 -4.03
CA PHE A 163 6.46 -12.63 -4.40
C PHE A 163 5.79 -13.38 -3.25
N ASN A 164 5.89 -12.87 -2.01
CA ASN A 164 5.30 -13.52 -0.83
C ASN A 164 3.95 -12.89 -0.52
N ASN A 165 2.91 -13.33 -1.24
CA ASN A 165 1.58 -12.74 -1.13
C ASN A 165 0.49 -13.79 -0.88
N ARG A 166 -0.12 -13.76 0.31
CA ARG A 166 -1.20 -14.65 0.78
C ARG A 166 -2.56 -13.94 0.88
N TRP A 167 -2.76 -12.88 0.10
CA TRP A 167 -3.93 -12.00 0.18
C TRP A 167 -5.30 -12.71 0.23
N SER A 168 -5.44 -13.85 -0.44
CA SER A 168 -6.69 -14.61 -0.52
C SER A 168 -6.87 -15.67 0.58
N GLU A 169 -5.86 -15.93 1.41
CA GLU A 169 -5.88 -17.02 2.41
C GLU A 169 -6.48 -16.54 3.75
N VAL A 170 -7.62 -15.84 3.75
CA VAL A 170 -8.11 -15.13 4.94
C VAL A 170 -8.54 -16.08 6.07
N TYR A 171 -8.00 -15.88 7.27
CA TYR A 171 -8.46 -16.53 8.50
C TYR A 171 -9.54 -15.70 9.19
N ASN A 172 -10.63 -16.34 9.60
CA ASN A 172 -11.75 -15.68 10.28
C ASN A 172 -11.91 -16.20 11.71
N PHE A 173 -11.59 -15.36 12.69
CA PHE A 173 -11.73 -15.68 14.12
C PHE A 173 -13.19 -15.75 14.58
N SER A 174 -14.13 -15.19 13.81
CA SER A 174 -15.54 -15.09 14.18
C SER A 174 -16.49 -15.44 13.01
N PRO A 175 -16.51 -16.68 12.52
CA PRO A 175 -17.25 -17.07 11.31
C PRO A 175 -18.75 -16.73 11.32
N LYS A 176 -19.35 -16.65 12.51
CA LYS A 176 -20.76 -16.26 12.70
C LYS A 176 -21.12 -14.85 12.21
N HIS A 177 -20.14 -13.97 11.99
CA HIS A 177 -20.35 -12.59 11.50
C HIS A 177 -20.29 -12.49 9.96
N GLY A 178 -20.11 -13.61 9.26
CA GLY A 178 -19.94 -13.67 7.81
C GLY A 178 -18.52 -14.10 7.43
N ALA A 179 -18.37 -14.56 6.19
CA ALA A 179 -17.07 -14.94 5.62
C ALA A 179 -16.49 -13.78 4.81
N ALA A 180 -15.15 -13.73 4.72
CA ALA A 180 -14.50 -12.92 3.71
C ALA A 180 -14.79 -13.50 2.32
N THR A 181 -15.04 -12.62 1.35
CA THR A 181 -15.14 -13.00 -0.06
C THR A 181 -14.01 -12.37 -0.86
N LEU A 182 -13.92 -12.70 -2.15
CA LEU A 182 -12.89 -12.17 -3.03
C LEU A 182 -13.49 -11.17 -4.02
N LEU A 183 -12.73 -10.13 -4.34
CA LEU A 183 -13.01 -9.15 -5.38
C LEU A 183 -12.69 -9.77 -6.75
N ASP A 184 -13.50 -9.47 -7.75
CA ASP A 184 -13.31 -9.91 -9.12
C ASP A 184 -13.50 -8.77 -10.14
N GLY A 185 -13.11 -9.03 -11.39
CA GLY A 185 -13.35 -8.13 -12.52
C GLY A 185 -12.94 -6.67 -12.29
N ALA A 186 -13.89 -5.76 -12.47
CA ALA A 186 -13.67 -4.32 -12.33
C ALA A 186 -13.55 -3.86 -10.87
N ASP A 187 -14.15 -4.59 -9.92
CA ASP A 187 -14.10 -4.27 -8.49
C ASP A 187 -12.71 -4.52 -7.89
N ALA A 188 -11.91 -5.40 -8.51
CA ALA A 188 -10.53 -5.68 -8.13
C ALA A 188 -9.50 -4.71 -8.77
N SER A 189 -9.93 -3.55 -9.29
CA SER A 189 -9.05 -2.59 -9.98
C SER A 189 -8.75 -1.35 -9.15
N PRO A 190 -7.56 -0.74 -9.25
CA PRO A 190 -7.22 0.49 -8.52
C PRO A 190 -8.21 1.65 -8.73
N PRO A 191 -8.78 1.90 -9.93
CA PRO A 191 -9.81 2.92 -10.10
C PRO A 191 -11.05 2.71 -9.22
N ALA A 192 -11.42 1.47 -8.91
CA ALA A 192 -12.54 1.18 -8.01
C ALA A 192 -12.26 1.63 -6.56
N PHE A 193 -11.00 1.89 -6.21
CA PHE A 193 -10.53 2.34 -4.89
C PHE A 193 -10.37 3.86 -4.79
N LEU A 194 -10.72 4.60 -5.85
CA LEU A 194 -10.69 6.06 -5.87
C LEU A 194 -12.09 6.66 -5.66
N LYS A 195 -12.15 7.94 -5.26
CA LYS A 195 -13.41 8.69 -5.18
C LYS A 195 -14.02 8.81 -6.59
N PRO A 196 -15.36 8.72 -6.74
CA PRO A 196 -16.01 9.01 -8.02
C PRO A 196 -15.59 10.37 -8.59
N GLY A 197 -15.25 10.41 -9.87
CA GLY A 197 -14.75 11.61 -10.56
C GLY A 197 -13.23 11.79 -10.56
N VAL A 198 -12.49 10.99 -9.77
CA VAL A 198 -11.04 10.92 -9.84
C VAL A 198 -10.66 9.97 -10.99
N SER A 199 -9.91 10.46 -11.97
CA SER A 199 -9.53 9.68 -13.17
C SER A 199 -8.34 8.76 -12.92
N GLY A 200 -7.53 9.05 -11.91
CA GLY A 200 -6.39 8.22 -11.52
C GLY A 200 -5.60 8.84 -10.37
N LEU A 201 -4.54 8.15 -9.95
CA LEU A 201 -3.68 8.59 -8.85
C LEU A 201 -3.04 9.96 -9.11
N HIS A 202 -2.74 10.29 -10.37
CA HIS A 202 -2.15 11.58 -10.78
C HIS A 202 -3.04 12.79 -10.45
N ASP A 203 -4.35 12.60 -10.28
CA ASP A 203 -5.26 13.68 -9.86
C ASP A 203 -5.16 13.99 -8.36
N LEU A 204 -4.68 13.02 -7.56
CA LEU A 204 -4.54 13.15 -6.10
C LEU A 204 -3.10 13.42 -5.67
N ALA A 205 -2.13 12.84 -6.39
CA ALA A 205 -0.71 12.87 -6.06
C ALA A 205 0.10 13.51 -7.21
N PRO A 206 0.52 14.78 -7.08
CA PRO A 206 1.17 15.52 -8.17
C PRO A 206 2.57 15.01 -8.55
N PHE A 207 3.14 14.10 -7.76
CA PHE A 207 4.39 13.41 -8.07
C PHE A 207 4.19 12.12 -8.87
N VAL A 208 2.95 11.77 -9.22
CA VAL A 208 2.61 10.64 -10.08
C VAL A 208 2.12 11.16 -11.42
N THR A 209 2.76 10.73 -12.50
CA THR A 209 2.33 11.03 -13.86
C THR A 209 1.11 10.20 -14.26
N ARG A 210 0.33 10.70 -15.24
CA ARG A 210 -0.80 9.92 -15.79
C ARG A 210 -0.34 8.58 -16.37
N GLU A 211 0.81 8.54 -17.03
CA GLU A 211 1.38 7.30 -17.57
C GLU A 211 1.67 6.27 -16.48
N GLU A 212 2.26 6.68 -15.35
CA GLU A 212 2.45 5.78 -14.20
C GLU A 212 1.11 5.34 -13.59
N ALA A 213 0.17 6.27 -13.44
CA ALA A 213 -1.14 6.00 -12.87
C ALA A 213 -1.96 5.01 -13.73
N ASP A 214 -1.85 5.10 -15.06
CA ASP A 214 -2.54 4.22 -16.01
C ASP A 214 -1.78 2.90 -16.24
N GLY A 215 -0.46 2.90 -16.03
CA GLY A 215 0.44 1.75 -16.20
C GLY A 215 0.35 0.67 -15.10
N TRP A 216 -0.60 0.77 -14.17
CA TRP A 216 -0.73 -0.15 -13.04
C TRP A 216 -0.92 -1.63 -13.42
N ARG A 217 -1.45 -1.92 -14.63
CA ARG A 217 -1.62 -3.30 -15.12
C ARG A 217 -0.29 -3.94 -15.52
N ASP A 218 0.59 -3.16 -16.13
CA ASP A 218 1.82 -3.66 -16.75
C ASP A 218 3.05 -3.43 -15.86
N GLN A 219 2.97 -2.47 -14.94
CA GLN A 219 4.09 -2.00 -14.12
C GLN A 219 3.90 -2.24 -12.62
N SER A 220 2.84 -2.94 -12.20
CA SER A 220 2.63 -3.25 -10.78
C SER A 220 3.89 -3.83 -10.13
N ALA A 221 4.29 -3.27 -8.99
CA ALA A 221 5.44 -3.77 -8.23
C ALA A 221 5.21 -5.20 -7.69
N VAL A 222 3.93 -5.58 -7.52
CA VAL A 222 3.51 -6.91 -7.09
C VAL A 222 2.89 -7.64 -8.29
N PRO A 223 3.31 -8.87 -8.61
CA PRO A 223 2.65 -9.67 -9.64
C PRO A 223 1.18 -9.89 -9.28
N SER A 224 0.29 -9.70 -10.26
CA SER A 224 -1.13 -10.07 -10.08
C SER A 224 -1.25 -11.58 -9.97
N THR A 225 -1.87 -12.07 -8.91
CA THR A 225 -2.08 -13.51 -8.67
C THR A 225 -3.55 -13.82 -8.50
N LEU A 226 -3.98 -14.99 -8.98
CA LEU A 226 -5.36 -15.45 -8.82
C LEU A 226 -5.68 -15.91 -7.39
N GLY A 227 -4.66 -16.23 -6.58
CA GLY A 227 -4.85 -16.75 -5.23
C GLY A 227 -5.85 -17.91 -5.20
N ALA A 228 -6.79 -17.87 -4.25
CA ALA A 228 -7.83 -18.87 -4.11
C ALA A 228 -8.85 -18.94 -5.25
N HIS A 229 -8.90 -17.97 -6.19
CA HIS A 229 -9.70 -18.11 -7.42
C HIS A 229 -9.18 -19.23 -8.33
N ALA A 230 -7.89 -19.59 -8.24
CA ALA A 230 -7.26 -20.57 -9.12
C ALA A 230 -7.70 -22.02 -8.88
N ALA A 231 -8.46 -22.30 -7.81
CA ALA A 231 -8.87 -23.65 -7.41
C ALA A 231 -9.67 -24.42 -8.48
N ALA A 232 -10.09 -23.76 -9.58
CA ALA A 232 -10.79 -24.34 -10.70
C ALA A 232 -9.89 -24.81 -11.88
N ALA A 233 -8.58 -24.60 -11.84
CA ALA A 233 -7.68 -24.94 -12.96
C ALA A 233 -7.25 -26.43 -12.97
N GLY A 234 -7.35 -27.08 -14.14
CA GLY A 234 -7.11 -28.53 -14.30
C GLY A 234 -5.65 -28.99 -14.35
N SER A 235 -4.69 -28.07 -14.48
CA SER A 235 -3.26 -28.37 -14.56
C SER A 235 -2.44 -27.30 -13.84
N THR A 236 -1.41 -27.72 -13.08
CA THR A 236 -0.49 -26.82 -12.37
C THR A 236 0.94 -27.04 -12.88
N VAL A 237 1.69 -25.95 -13.10
CA VAL A 237 3.11 -25.97 -13.43
C VAL A 237 3.88 -25.23 -12.35
N LEU A 238 4.90 -25.88 -11.79
CA LEU A 238 5.83 -25.23 -10.85
C LEU A 238 7.05 -24.72 -11.63
N VAL A 239 7.33 -23.42 -11.51
CA VAL A 239 8.51 -22.79 -12.11
C VAL A 239 9.43 -22.30 -11.00
N CYS A 240 10.66 -22.81 -10.98
CA CYS A 240 11.73 -22.35 -10.07
C CYS A 240 12.79 -21.63 -10.91
N ALA A 241 13.03 -20.36 -10.64
CA ALA A 241 13.95 -19.52 -11.42
C ALA A 241 15.07 -18.91 -10.55
N PRO A 242 15.99 -19.73 -10.00
CA PRO A 242 16.99 -19.27 -9.04
C PRO A 242 18.03 -18.29 -9.60
N ALA A 243 18.17 -18.23 -10.94
CA ALA A 243 19.09 -17.31 -11.62
C ALA A 243 18.45 -15.94 -11.95
N LEU A 244 17.13 -15.77 -11.77
CA LEU A 244 16.45 -14.51 -12.04
C LEU A 244 16.47 -13.63 -10.78
N GLY A 245 16.93 -12.38 -10.94
CA GLY A 245 16.61 -11.33 -9.97
C GLY A 245 15.14 -10.92 -10.04
N THR A 246 14.69 -10.06 -9.12
CA THR A 246 13.29 -9.61 -9.01
C THR A 246 12.70 -9.14 -10.34
N ALA A 247 13.42 -8.32 -11.10
CA ALA A 247 12.94 -7.81 -12.39
C ALA A 247 12.70 -8.91 -13.43
N GLY A 248 13.62 -9.88 -13.55
CA GLY A 248 13.47 -11.00 -14.49
C GLY A 248 12.34 -11.94 -14.09
N ALA A 249 12.13 -12.15 -12.78
CA ALA A 249 11.01 -12.93 -12.27
C ALA A 249 9.67 -12.23 -12.53
N LEU A 250 9.59 -10.90 -12.36
CA LEU A 250 8.40 -10.11 -12.71
C LEU A 250 8.09 -10.19 -14.21
N GLU A 251 9.10 -10.08 -15.07
CA GLU A 251 8.92 -10.23 -16.52
C GLU A 251 8.42 -11.63 -16.89
N LEU A 252 8.96 -12.68 -16.26
CA LEU A 252 8.47 -14.04 -16.44
C LEU A 252 7.00 -14.18 -16.01
N CYS A 253 6.62 -13.61 -14.87
CA CYS A 253 5.22 -13.60 -14.42
C CYS A 253 4.31 -12.90 -15.45
N ALA A 254 4.71 -11.75 -15.99
CA ALA A 254 3.94 -11.03 -16.99
C ALA A 254 3.75 -11.85 -18.29
N ARG A 255 4.81 -12.52 -18.75
CA ARG A 255 4.77 -13.39 -19.95
C ARG A 255 3.89 -14.63 -19.77
N LEU A 256 3.81 -15.18 -18.55
CA LEU A 256 2.97 -16.34 -18.24
C LEU A 256 1.48 -15.97 -18.06
N ALA A 257 1.19 -14.71 -17.77
CA ALA A 257 -0.17 -14.20 -17.58
C ALA A 257 -0.84 -13.75 -18.90
N ALA A 258 -0.06 -13.52 -19.96
CA ALA A 258 -0.52 -13.17 -21.31
C ALA A 258 -0.97 -14.40 -22.09
#